data_AF-A0A2P4Y2E0-F1
#
_entry.id   AF-A0A2P4Y2E0-F1
#
_cell.length_a   1.000
_cell.length_b   1.000
_cell.length_c   1.000
_cell.angle_alpha   90.00
_cell.angle_beta   90.00
_cell.angle_gamma   90.00
#
_symmetry.space_group_name_H-M   'P 1'
#
loop_
_entity.id
_entity.type
_entity.pdbx_description
1 polymer ?
#
loop_
_entity_poly.entity_id
_entity_poly.type
_entity_poly.pdbx_seq_one_letter_code
_entity_poly.pdbx_strand_id
1 'polypeptide(L)' 'FPSRVSISSNATQYFQSVSRRLYRIFSHTYFHHPEVFKEFEDNSYLCHRFVYFALHFCLIPKSLLIIPDIG' A
#
# COMPACT_ATOMS: atom_id res chain seq x y z
N PHE A 1 -1.63 -6.69 -17.09
CA PHE A 1 -2.09 -5.66 -18.04
C PHE A 1 -1.68 -6.09 -19.45
N PRO A 2 -2.63 -6.31 -20.37
CA PRO A 2 -2.37 -6.97 -21.66
C PRO A 2 -1.76 -6.07 -22.74
N SER A 3 -1.82 -4.74 -22.57
CA SER A 3 -1.19 -3.76 -23.45
C SER A 3 -0.11 -3.00 -22.69
N ARG A 4 1.05 -2.79 -23.34
CA ARG A 4 2.14 -1.94 -22.82
C ARG A 4 1.90 -0.44 -23.04
N VAL A 5 0.86 -0.09 -23.80
CA VAL A 5 0.63 1.26 -24.33
C VAL A 5 -0.71 1.86 -23.87
N SER A 6 -1.64 1.03 -23.39
CA SER A 6 -2.97 1.46 -22.99
C SER A 6 -3.53 0.60 -21.86
N ILE A 7 -4.11 1.26 -20.87
CA ILE A 7 -4.80 0.62 -19.75
C ILE A 7 -6.29 0.91 -19.94
N SER A 8 -7.12 -0.13 -20.03
CA SER A 8 -8.57 0.06 -20.12
C SER A 8 -9.11 0.64 -18.80
N SER A 9 -10.15 1.46 -18.88
CA SER A 9 -10.80 2.07 -17.71
C SER A 9 -11.23 1.03 -16.66
N ASN A 10 -11.72 -0.14 -17.09
CA ASN A 10 -12.06 -1.25 -16.18
C ASN A 10 -10.85 -1.83 -15.43
N ALA A 11 -9.64 -1.70 -15.98
CA ALA A 11 -8.44 -2.23 -15.33
C ALA A 11 -8.00 -1.40 -14.12
N THR A 12 -8.56 -0.19 -13.94
CA THR A 12 -8.26 0.66 -12.78
C THR A 12 -8.71 0.04 -11.45
N GLN A 13 -9.75 -0.79 -11.46
CA GLN A 13 -10.21 -1.53 -10.29
C GLN A 13 -9.15 -2.53 -9.76
N TYR A 14 -8.30 -3.05 -10.64
CA TYR A 14 -7.21 -3.93 -10.23
C TYR A 14 -6.17 -3.20 -9.40
N PHE A 15 -5.94 -1.90 -9.61
CA PHE A 15 -5.01 -1.12 -8.79
C PHE A 15 -5.46 -1.08 -7.34
N GLN A 16 -6.74 -0.83 -7.08
CA GLN A 16 -7.23 -0.83 -5.71
C GLN A 16 -7.12 -2.22 -5.06
N SER A 17 -7.42 -3.28 -5.82
CA SER A 17 -7.28 -4.66 -5.33
C SER A 17 -5.84 -5.00 -4.96
N VAL A 18 -4.88 -4.65 -5.83
CA VAL A 18 -3.45 -4.85 -5.61
C VAL A 18 -2.96 -4.01 -4.45
N SER A 19 -3.30 -2.72 -4.39
CA SER A 19 -2.89 -1.82 -3.31
C SER A 19 -3.37 -2.33 -1.95
N ARG A 20 -4.63 -2.77 -1.83
CA ARG A 20 -5.14 -3.39 -0.59
C ARG A 20 -4.37 -4.64 -0.19
N ARG A 21 -3.98 -5.49 -1.14
CA ARG A 21 -3.19 -6.70 -0.87
C ARG A 21 -1.78 -6.35 -0.40
N LEU A 22 -1.13 -5.36 -1.03
CA LEU A 22 0.18 -4.85 -0.59
C LEU A 22 0.11 -4.27 0.83
N TYR A 23 -0.94 -3.48 1.12
CA TYR A 23 -1.12 -2.92 2.46
C TYR A 23 -1.28 -3.98 3.56
N ARG A 24 -1.94 -5.10 3.25
CA ARG A 24 -2.05 -6.23 4.19
C ARG A 24 -0.70 -6.86 4.51
N ILE A 25 0.25 -6.88 3.57
CA ILE A 25 1.61 -7.37 3.82
C ILE A 25 2.29 -6.43 4.81
N PHE A 26 2.24 -5.11 4.59
CA PHE A 26 2.77 -4.12 5.54
C PHE A 26 2.13 -4.24 6.91
N SER A 27 0.81 -4.41 6.98
CA SER A 27 0.09 -4.54 8.25
C SER A 27 0.51 -5.82 8.99
N HIS A 28 0.63 -6.93 8.26
CA HIS A 28 1.08 -8.18 8.85
C HIS A 28 2.51 -8.09 9.39
N THR A 29 3.44 -7.52 8.63
CA THR A 29 4.82 -7.35 9.09
C THR A 29 4.91 -6.36 10.25
N TYR A 30 4.11 -5.29 10.26
CA TYR A 30 4.04 -4.37 11.40
C TYR A 30 3.60 -5.06 12.70
N PHE A 31 2.53 -5.86 12.69
CA PHE A 31 1.99 -6.48 13.90
C PHE A 31 2.71 -7.77 14.34
N HIS A 32 3.26 -8.54 13.41
CA HIS A 32 3.88 -9.84 13.72
C HIS A 32 5.41 -9.85 13.61
N HIS A 33 6.01 -8.89 12.90
CA HIS A 33 7.45 -8.79 12.68
C HIS A 33 7.97 -7.34 12.85
N PRO A 34 7.70 -6.69 14.00
CA PRO A 34 7.92 -5.26 14.18
C PRO A 34 9.38 -4.84 14.04
N GLU A 35 10.35 -5.69 14.43
CA GLU A 35 11.78 -5.38 14.31
C GLU A 35 12.20 -5.25 12.85
N VAL A 36 11.83 -6.24 12.01
CA VAL A 36 12.12 -6.23 10.57
C VAL A 36 11.40 -5.10 9.87
N PHE A 37 10.13 -4.86 10.23
CA PHE A 37 9.37 -3.74 9.70
C PHE A 37 10.06 -2.42 10.03
N LYS A 38 10.44 -2.21 11.29
CA LYS A 38 11.07 -0.97 11.75
C LYS A 38 12.41 -0.73 11.08
N GLU A 39 13.29 -1.73 11.05
CA GLU A 39 14.60 -1.61 10.39
C GLU A 39 14.43 -1.21 8.92
N PHE A 40 13.50 -1.85 8.21
CA PHE A 40 13.27 -1.55 6.80
C PHE A 40 12.61 -0.17 6.60
N GLU A 41 11.64 0.19 7.44
CA GLU A 41 10.90 1.44 7.32
C GLU A 41 11.77 2.65 7.69
N ASP A 42 12.58 2.57 8.74
CA ASP A 42 13.49 3.64 9.18
C ASP A 42 14.53 3.97 8.09
N ASN A 43 14.89 3.00 7.25
CA ASN A 43 15.83 3.18 6.15
C ASN A 43 15.17 3.59 4.82
N SER A 44 14.00 3.04 4.51
CA SER A 44 13.40 3.15 3.17
C SER A 44 12.14 4.01 3.09
N TYR A 45 11.44 4.23 4.21
CA TYR A 45 10.13 4.90 4.26
C TYR A 45 9.14 4.33 3.23
N LEU A 46 9.17 3.02 2.98
CA LEU A 46 8.40 2.40 1.90
C LEU A 46 6.91 2.39 2.24
N CYS A 47 6.55 1.94 3.44
CA CYS A 47 5.15 1.87 3.88
C CYS A 47 4.55 3.27 3.90
N HIS A 48 5.28 4.26 4.44
CA HIS A 48 4.86 5.65 4.49
C HIS A 48 4.61 6.24 3.10
N ARG A 49 5.57 6.10 2.17
CA ARG A 49 5.39 6.57 0.78
C ARG A 49 4.25 5.84 0.08
N PHE A 50 4.09 4.55 0.34
CA PHE A 50 3.01 3.76 -0.24
C PHE A 50 1.63 4.20 0.28
N VAL A 51 1.47 4.44 1.58
CA VAL A 51 0.22 4.92 2.16
C VAL A 51 -0.12 6.31 1.63
N TYR A 52 0.85 7.22 1.57
CA TYR A 52 0.67 8.54 0.97
C TYR A 52 0.19 8.43 -0.49
N PHE A 53 0.86 7.61 -1.29
CA PHE A 53 0.46 7.34 -2.68
C PHE A 53 -0.96 6.74 -2.76
N ALA A 54 -1.26 5.75 -1.92
CA ALA A 54 -2.56 5.07 -1.91
C ALA A 54 -3.70 6.01 -1.52
N LEU A 55 -3.46 6.95 -0.60
CA LEU A 55 -4.44 7.96 -0.20
C LEU A 55 -4.61 9.04 -1.29
N HIS A 56 -3.52 9.52 -1.86
CA HIS A 56 -3.54 10.54 -2.91
C HIS A 56 -4.35 10.12 -4.14
N PHE A 57 -4.28 8.83 -4.51
CA PHE A 57 -5.03 8.27 -5.63
C PHE A 57 -6.30 7.51 -5.23
N CYS A 58 -6.76 7.65 -3.98
CA CYS A 58 -7.97 7.00 -3.46
C CYS A 58 -7.99 5.46 -3.68
N LEU A 59 -6.84 4.81 -3.62
CA LEU A 59 -6.68 3.38 -3.87
C LEU A 59 -7.11 2.53 -2.66
N ILE A 60 -6.98 3.09 -1.45
CA ILE A 60 -7.35 2.45 -0.19
C ILE A 60 -8.11 3.48 0.67
N PRO A 61 -9.33 3.17 1.15
CA PRO A 61 -10.03 4.01 2.11
C PRO A 61 -9.24 4.15 3.42
N LYS A 62 -9.22 5.36 4.01
CA LYS A 62 -8.57 5.62 5.31
C LYS A 62 -9.04 4.68 6.42
N SER A 63 -10.32 4.26 6.39
CA SER A 63 -10.89 3.33 7.37
C SER A 63 -10.27 1.93 7.35
N LEU A 64 -9.56 1.56 6.28
CA LEU A 64 -8.84 0.28 6.18
C LEU A 64 -7.38 0.39 6.59
N LEU A 65 -6.89 1.59 6.89
CA LEU A 65 -5.53 1.80 7.39
C LEU A 65 -5.52 1.55 8.90
N ILE A 66 -4.86 0.47 9.31
CA ILE A 66 -4.82 0.00 10.70
C ILE A 66 -3.47 0.21 11.37
N ILE A 67 -2.43 0.49 10.59
CA ILE A 67 -1.12 0.85 11.13
C ILE A 67 -1.18 2.32 11.56
N PRO A 68 -0.96 2.64 12.85
CA PRO A 68 -0.98 4.01 13.35
C PRO A 68 0.21 4.82 12.82
N ASP A 69 0.03 6.14 12.67
CA ASP A 69 1.08 7.12 12.35
C ASP A 69 1.77 7.01 10.96
N ILE A 70 1.15 6.38 9.97
CA ILE A 70 1.69 6.27 8.58
C ILE A 70 0.96 7.21 7.59
N GLY A 71 0.10 8.11 8.07
CA GLY A 71 -0.78 8.96 7.24
C GLY A 71 -0.53 10.45 7.36
#